data_AF-A0A2D7V151-F1
#
_entry.id   AF-A0A2D7V151-F1
#
_cell.length_a   1.000
_cell.length_b   1.000
_cell.length_c   1.000
_cell.angle_alpha   90.00
_cell.angle_beta   90.00
_cell.angle_gamma   90.00
#
_symmetry.space_group_name_H-M   'P 1'
#
loop_
_entity.id
_entity.type
_entity.pdbx_description
1 polymer ?
#
loop_
_entity_poly.entity_id
_entity_poly.type
_entity_poly.pdbx_seq_one_letter_code
_entity_poly.pdbx_strand_id
1 'polypeptide(L)'
;MPQTIEVGAEIAFRETESREAELRSLIRDFLVIGEQTPEDIAAFIEDLTPRGFDVSHSIVNEYILNMIQEMAERREKEHEAQSLLPGSWRERQSIRRFEEERTGLLDSLEEVLITSRGDIPGARMAFEKVARDAGLDLELPSISGRIHGLFDLQISLNDMEMDVDPIAARRDRAIRLLLRRVEEIDNVAQSTLVRMEQQIEALERIVETVIRRNDGKFTSLEHSLMIRFLERRGWDANHPEVRPRIIAAAGVLAVEMGYISEAEMPTLPGQIALDPERVSDVVETLNDVLESFGKRPARTIEELDEMESEEIDEAESARRTLDSADAILDRLRQLGEEAN
;
A
#
# COMPACT_ATOMS: atom_id res chain seq x y z
N MET A 1 46.64 40.74 -9.57
CA MET A 1 45.95 40.33 -8.33
C MET A 1 44.43 40.39 -8.47
N PRO A 2 43.78 41.52 -8.87
CA PRO A 2 42.31 41.54 -9.01
C PRO A 2 41.79 40.66 -10.15
N GLN A 3 42.46 40.65 -11.30
CA GLN A 3 42.07 39.82 -12.46
C GLN A 3 42.07 38.30 -12.19
N THR A 4 42.88 37.81 -11.26
CA THR A 4 42.95 36.36 -10.95
C THR A 4 41.79 35.91 -10.06
N ILE A 5 41.32 36.79 -9.17
CA ILE A 5 40.15 36.55 -8.31
C ILE A 5 38.86 36.56 -9.16
N GLU A 6 38.79 37.47 -10.13
CA GLU A 6 37.66 37.60 -11.06
C GLU A 6 37.54 36.38 -11.98
N VAL A 7 38.66 35.88 -12.52
CA VAL A 7 38.69 34.65 -13.34
C VAL A 7 38.35 33.41 -12.51
N GLY A 8 38.79 33.33 -11.24
CA GLY A 8 38.44 32.23 -10.34
C GLY A 8 36.93 32.18 -10.04
N ALA A 9 36.33 33.34 -9.75
CA ALA A 9 34.90 33.45 -9.51
C ALA A 9 34.06 33.04 -10.72
N GLU A 10 34.49 33.39 -11.94
CA GLU A 10 33.78 33.03 -13.18
C GLU A 10 33.86 31.52 -13.48
N ILE A 11 34.98 30.86 -13.15
CA ILE A 11 35.13 29.40 -13.27
C ILE A 11 34.22 28.69 -12.27
N ALA A 12 34.27 29.10 -10.99
CA ALA A 12 33.42 28.54 -9.93
C ALA A 12 31.92 28.70 -10.24
N PHE A 13 31.55 29.86 -10.81
CA PHE A 13 30.19 30.09 -11.28
C PHE A 13 29.78 29.13 -12.40
N ARG A 14 30.62 28.95 -13.43
CA ARG A 14 30.33 27.99 -14.52
C ARG A 14 30.25 26.55 -14.04
N GLU A 15 31.09 26.16 -13.08
CA GLU A 15 31.01 24.83 -12.48
C GLU A 15 29.69 24.64 -11.72
N THR A 16 29.27 25.66 -10.98
CA THR A 16 27.96 25.66 -10.28
C THR A 16 26.81 25.58 -11.29
N GLU A 17 26.86 26.35 -12.38
CA GLU A 17 25.87 26.34 -13.47
C GLU A 17 25.81 24.96 -14.15
N SER A 18 26.95 24.31 -14.37
CA SER A 18 26.99 22.96 -14.95
C SER A 18 26.35 21.88 -14.06
N ARG A 19 26.25 22.14 -12.74
CA ARG A 19 25.64 21.28 -11.72
C ARG A 19 24.30 21.84 -11.22
N GLU A 20 23.66 22.72 -11.99
CA GLU A 20 22.42 23.39 -11.59
C GLU A 20 21.33 22.38 -11.17
N ALA A 21 21.20 21.25 -11.87
CA ALA A 21 20.16 20.28 -11.56
C ALA A 21 20.39 19.54 -10.24
N GLU A 22 21.66 19.27 -9.90
CA GLU A 22 22.03 18.76 -8.58
C GLU A 22 21.66 19.78 -7.51
N LEU A 23 22.07 21.04 -7.71
CA LEU A 23 21.78 22.14 -6.81
C LEU A 23 20.27 22.33 -6.59
N ARG A 24 19.45 22.30 -7.66
CA ARG A 24 17.98 22.38 -7.56
C ARG A 24 17.39 21.22 -6.76
N SER A 25 17.91 20.00 -6.90
CA SER A 25 17.47 18.88 -6.08
C SER A 25 17.79 19.12 -4.61
N LEU A 26 19.02 19.54 -4.30
CA LEU A 26 19.43 19.82 -2.92
C LEU A 26 18.60 20.93 -2.27
N ILE A 27 18.32 21.99 -3.02
CA ILE A 27 17.45 23.09 -2.58
C ILE A 27 16.04 22.58 -2.30
N ARG A 28 15.48 21.71 -3.16
CA ARG A 28 14.15 21.14 -2.94
C ARG A 28 14.11 20.32 -1.65
N ASP A 29 15.08 19.43 -1.44
CA ASP A 29 15.15 18.61 -0.24
C ASP A 29 15.30 19.48 1.04
N PHE A 30 16.10 20.53 0.97
CA PHE A 30 16.21 21.54 2.04
C PHE A 30 14.87 22.22 2.33
N LEU A 31 14.18 22.69 1.30
CA LEU A 31 12.90 23.38 1.46
C LEU A 31 11.82 22.47 2.07
N VAL A 32 11.85 21.15 1.84
CA VAL A 32 10.88 20.22 2.46
C VAL A 32 10.81 20.37 3.99
N ILE A 33 11.93 20.73 4.63
CA ILE A 33 12.10 20.77 6.09
C ILE A 33 11.48 22.03 6.70
N GLY A 34 10.14 22.16 6.69
CA GLY A 34 9.44 23.23 7.42
C GLY A 34 9.75 24.67 6.95
N GLU A 35 9.46 25.65 7.82
CA GLU A 35 9.80 27.07 7.60
C GLU A 35 11.31 27.29 7.74
N GLN A 36 11.90 28.01 6.79
CA GLN A 36 13.33 28.27 6.77
C GLN A 36 13.66 29.62 7.41
N THR A 37 14.51 29.62 8.43
CA THR A 37 15.07 30.85 8.98
C THR A 37 16.26 31.33 8.13
N PRO A 38 16.63 32.62 8.18
CA PRO A 38 17.86 33.10 7.56
C PRO A 38 19.10 32.32 8.00
N GLU A 39 19.13 31.87 9.26
CA GLU A 39 20.17 31.02 9.81
C GLU A 39 20.22 29.64 9.14
N ASP A 40 19.06 29.01 8.89
CA ASP A 40 18.98 27.72 8.19
C ASP A 40 19.47 27.83 6.74
N ILE A 41 19.13 28.93 6.06
CA ILE A 41 19.60 29.20 4.69
C ILE A 41 21.13 29.36 4.67
N ALA A 42 21.69 30.08 5.63
CA ALA A 42 23.15 30.24 5.73
C ALA A 42 23.85 28.91 5.98
N ALA A 43 23.31 28.08 6.89
CA ALA A 43 23.83 26.75 7.17
C ALA A 43 23.76 25.82 5.95
N PHE A 44 22.64 25.84 5.22
CA PHE A 44 22.49 25.07 3.98
C PHE A 44 23.53 25.47 2.93
N ILE A 45 23.77 26.77 2.73
CA ILE A 45 24.78 27.25 1.78
C ILE A 45 26.19 26.81 2.21
N GLU A 46 26.50 26.85 3.50
CA GLU A 46 27.79 26.36 4.02
C GLU A 46 27.97 24.85 3.74
N ASP A 47 26.91 24.06 3.91
CA ASP A 47 26.86 22.61 3.65
C ASP A 47 27.06 22.23 2.16
N LEU A 48 27.01 23.19 1.23
CA LEU A 48 27.35 22.97 -0.17
C LEU A 48 28.87 22.94 -0.41
N THR A 49 29.67 23.53 0.47
CA THR A 49 31.15 23.51 0.40
C THR A 49 31.73 22.10 0.35
N PRO A 50 31.40 21.18 1.29
CA PRO A 50 31.89 19.80 1.24
C PRO A 50 31.38 19.01 0.02
N ARG A 51 30.31 19.49 -0.65
CA ARG A 51 29.75 18.92 -1.88
C ARG A 51 30.42 19.49 -3.15
N GLY A 52 31.43 20.34 -2.98
CA GLY A 52 32.26 20.88 -4.06
C GLY A 52 31.70 22.12 -4.74
N PHE A 53 30.79 22.86 -4.09
CA PHE A 53 30.39 24.19 -4.54
C PHE A 53 31.23 25.27 -3.86
N ASP A 54 31.88 26.13 -4.64
CA ASP A 54 32.74 27.20 -4.09
C ASP A 54 31.93 28.44 -3.70
N VAL A 55 31.20 28.33 -2.60
CA VAL A 55 30.32 29.38 -2.05
C VAL A 55 31.10 30.55 -1.42
N SER A 56 32.44 30.49 -1.40
CA SER A 56 33.29 31.58 -0.94
C SER A 56 33.25 32.79 -1.89
N HIS A 57 32.94 32.54 -3.16
CA HIS A 57 32.72 33.57 -4.16
C HIS A 57 31.31 34.17 -4.04
N SER A 58 31.22 35.50 -3.90
CA SER A 58 29.92 36.19 -3.75
C SER A 58 28.96 35.94 -4.90
N ILE A 59 29.46 35.82 -6.14
CA ILE A 59 28.64 35.54 -7.33
C ILE A 59 27.96 34.17 -7.25
N VAL A 60 28.64 33.15 -6.70
CA VAL A 60 28.09 31.80 -6.52
C VAL A 60 27.06 31.82 -5.39
N ASN A 61 27.37 32.50 -4.29
CA ASN A 61 26.46 32.66 -3.16
C ASN A 61 25.15 33.37 -3.56
N GLU A 62 25.26 34.52 -4.24
CA GLU A 62 24.11 35.27 -4.76
C GLU A 62 23.27 34.44 -5.74
N TYR A 63 23.92 33.66 -6.61
CA TYR A 63 23.22 32.77 -7.54
C TYR A 63 22.41 31.70 -6.79
N ILE A 64 23.01 31.05 -5.80
CA ILE A 64 22.33 30.03 -4.98
C ILE A 64 21.18 30.66 -4.18
N LEU A 65 21.37 31.84 -3.58
CA LEU A 65 20.32 32.55 -2.86
C LEU A 65 19.12 32.89 -3.75
N ASN A 66 19.37 33.41 -4.95
CA ASN A 66 18.32 33.69 -5.92
C ASN A 66 17.59 32.41 -6.33
N MET A 67 18.31 31.30 -6.51
CA MET A 67 17.73 29.99 -6.82
C MET A 67 16.83 29.47 -5.69
N ILE A 68 17.27 29.59 -4.43
CA ILE A 68 16.48 29.21 -3.25
C ILE A 68 15.18 30.01 -3.21
N GLN A 69 15.25 31.33 -3.41
CA GLN A 69 14.08 32.19 -3.41
C GLN A 69 13.10 31.82 -4.54
N GLU A 70 13.61 31.61 -5.76
CA GLU A 70 12.80 31.18 -6.90
C GLU A 70 12.10 29.84 -6.62
N MET A 71 12.82 28.88 -6.06
CA MET A 71 12.27 27.55 -5.75
C MET A 71 11.27 27.58 -4.59
N ALA A 72 11.49 28.44 -3.58
CA ALA A 72 10.53 28.64 -2.49
C ALA A 72 9.21 29.22 -3.01
N GLU A 73 9.26 30.23 -3.89
CA GLU A 73 8.07 30.80 -4.52
C GLU A 73 7.34 29.78 -5.42
N ARG A 74 8.08 28.94 -6.15
CA ARG A 74 7.49 27.85 -6.95
C ARG A 74 6.80 26.82 -6.06
N ARG A 75 7.44 26.40 -4.97
CA ARG A 75 6.88 25.44 -4.02
C ARG A 75 5.60 25.95 -3.36
N GLU A 76 5.54 27.23 -2.99
CA GLU A 76 4.32 27.80 -2.42
C GLU A 76 3.16 27.71 -3.41
N LYS A 77 3.41 28.05 -4.68
CA LYS A 77 2.41 27.90 -5.76
C LYS A 77 1.99 26.45 -5.97
N GLU A 78 2.93 25.51 -5.89
CA GLU A 78 2.65 24.07 -5.97
C GLU A 78 1.73 23.63 -4.82
N HIS A 79 2.02 24.07 -3.59
CA HIS A 79 1.23 23.79 -2.40
C HIS A 79 -0.17 24.40 -2.46
N GLU A 80 -0.29 25.68 -2.84
CA GLU A 80 -1.58 26.34 -3.04
C GLU A 80 -2.42 25.60 -4.09
N ALA A 81 -1.81 25.23 -5.22
CA ALA A 81 -2.50 24.54 -6.32
C ALA A 81 -2.98 23.12 -5.97
N GLN A 82 -2.39 22.46 -4.98
CA GLN A 82 -2.90 21.18 -4.46
C GLN A 82 -4.22 21.33 -3.70
N SER A 83 -4.41 22.45 -3.00
CA SER A 83 -5.57 22.70 -2.15
C SER A 83 -6.77 23.29 -2.90
N LEU A 84 -6.54 23.85 -4.09
CA LEU A 84 -7.54 24.59 -4.86
C LEU A 84 -8.18 23.74 -5.96
N LEU A 85 -9.43 24.10 -6.30
CA LEU A 85 -10.07 23.60 -7.52
C LEU A 85 -9.31 24.12 -8.76
N PRO A 86 -9.27 23.35 -9.86
CA PRO A 86 -8.58 23.77 -11.08
C PRO A 86 -9.07 25.14 -11.55
N GLY A 87 -8.16 26.11 -11.67
CA GLY A 87 -8.45 27.49 -12.03
C GLY A 87 -8.70 27.69 -13.53
N SER A 88 -8.30 26.73 -14.37
CA SER A 88 -8.49 26.80 -15.82
C SER A 88 -8.84 25.44 -16.45
N TRP A 89 -9.43 25.47 -17.66
CA TRP A 89 -9.66 24.25 -18.43
C TRP A 89 -8.36 23.51 -18.78
N ARG A 90 -7.29 24.25 -19.09
CA ARG A 90 -5.95 23.69 -19.37
C ARG A 90 -5.43 22.91 -18.16
N GLU A 91 -5.55 23.50 -16.98
CA GLU A 91 -5.16 22.85 -15.73
C GLU A 91 -6.00 21.60 -15.45
N ARG A 92 -7.32 21.69 -15.61
CA ARG A 92 -8.23 20.53 -15.46
C ARG A 92 -7.92 19.39 -16.43
N GLN A 93 -7.52 19.70 -17.66
CA GLN A 93 -7.10 18.70 -18.64
C GLN A 93 -5.76 18.06 -18.25
N SER A 94 -4.80 18.87 -17.81
CA SER A 94 -3.48 18.38 -17.38
C SER A 94 -3.59 17.49 -16.15
N ILE A 95 -4.46 17.82 -15.19
CA ILE A 95 -4.72 16.97 -14.01
C ILE A 95 -5.34 15.63 -14.42
N ARG A 96 -6.30 15.62 -15.36
CA ARG A 96 -6.86 14.35 -15.86
C ARG A 96 -5.80 13.48 -16.51
N ARG A 97 -4.96 14.07 -17.35
CA ARG A 97 -3.84 13.36 -17.97
C ARG A 97 -2.86 12.81 -16.92
N PHE A 98 -2.58 13.57 -15.87
CA PHE A 98 -1.77 13.06 -14.76
C PHE A 98 -2.40 11.82 -14.10
N GLU A 99 -3.70 11.83 -13.83
CA GLU A 99 -4.38 10.67 -13.25
C GLU A 99 -4.40 9.45 -14.19
N GLU A 100 -4.54 9.68 -15.50
CA GLU A 100 -4.45 8.63 -16.52
C GLU A 100 -3.06 7.98 -16.57
N GLU A 101 -2.00 8.79 -16.46
CA GLU A 101 -0.60 8.31 -16.50
C GLU A 101 -0.06 7.85 -15.13
N ARG A 102 -0.83 8.05 -14.04
CA ARG A 102 -0.35 7.87 -12.67
C ARG A 102 0.25 6.48 -12.41
N THR A 103 -0.42 5.42 -12.88
CA THR A 103 0.08 4.04 -12.70
C THR A 103 1.38 3.83 -13.45
N GLY A 104 1.47 4.27 -14.71
CA GLY A 104 2.70 4.13 -15.50
C GLY A 104 3.86 4.97 -14.95
N LEU A 105 3.57 6.11 -14.33
CA LEU A 105 4.57 6.92 -13.62
C LEU A 105 5.11 6.21 -12.39
N LEU A 106 4.27 5.54 -11.60
CA LEU A 106 4.72 4.77 -10.43
C LEU A 106 5.63 3.60 -10.84
N ASP A 107 5.26 2.85 -11.87
CA ASP A 107 6.07 1.75 -12.40
C ASP A 107 7.42 2.25 -12.91
N SER A 108 7.42 3.37 -13.64
CA SER A 108 8.64 3.98 -14.17
C SER A 108 9.52 4.58 -13.07
N LEU A 109 8.92 5.09 -11.99
CA LEU A 109 9.63 5.67 -10.85
C LEU A 109 10.50 4.62 -10.15
N GLU A 110 9.97 3.41 -9.97
CA GLU A 110 10.74 2.30 -9.39
C GLU A 110 11.97 1.96 -10.25
N GLU A 111 11.79 1.83 -11.57
CA GLU A 111 12.89 1.57 -12.50
C GLU A 111 13.95 2.69 -12.49
N VAL A 112 13.52 3.96 -12.42
CA VAL A 112 14.40 5.12 -12.33
C VAL A 112 15.24 5.08 -11.05
N LEU A 113 14.62 4.79 -9.91
CA LEU A 113 15.33 4.73 -8.62
C LEU A 113 16.36 3.59 -8.59
N ILE A 114 16.01 2.41 -9.11
CA ILE A 114 16.94 1.27 -9.23
C ILE A 114 18.13 1.63 -10.13
N THR A 115 17.86 2.29 -11.26
CA THR A 115 18.87 2.64 -12.26
C THR A 115 19.88 3.67 -11.73
N SER A 116 19.41 4.65 -10.97
CA SER A 116 20.24 5.73 -10.43
C SER A 116 21.13 5.31 -9.25
N ARG A 117 20.94 4.11 -8.67
CA ARG A 117 21.81 3.53 -7.62
C ARG A 117 22.15 4.49 -6.46
N GLY A 118 21.15 5.26 -6.00
CA GLY A 118 21.32 6.22 -4.90
C GLY A 118 21.69 7.65 -5.31
N ASP A 119 21.86 7.94 -6.60
CA ASP A 119 21.90 9.32 -7.10
C ASP A 119 20.48 9.91 -7.15
N ILE A 120 20.05 10.50 -6.04
CA ILE A 120 18.71 11.09 -5.89
C ILE A 120 18.49 12.28 -6.83
N PRO A 121 19.42 13.24 -6.96
CA PRO A 121 19.27 14.32 -7.94
C PRO A 121 19.13 13.80 -9.37
N GLY A 122 19.96 12.84 -9.78
CA GLY A 122 19.88 12.21 -11.10
C GLY A 122 18.56 11.47 -11.32
N ALA A 123 18.09 10.72 -10.33
CA ALA A 123 16.80 10.04 -10.36
C ALA A 123 15.63 11.03 -10.51
N ARG A 124 15.64 12.15 -9.77
CA ARG A 124 14.61 13.18 -9.86
C ARG A 124 14.52 13.76 -11.26
N MET A 125 15.66 14.09 -11.87
CA MET A 125 15.71 14.57 -13.26
C MET A 125 15.18 13.55 -14.26
N ALA A 126 15.58 12.29 -14.11
CA ALA A 126 15.12 11.21 -14.98
C ALA A 126 13.61 11.04 -14.87
N PHE A 127 13.05 11.11 -13.65
CA PHE A 127 11.62 11.02 -13.43
C PHE A 127 10.84 12.22 -13.99
N GLU A 128 11.36 13.45 -13.83
CA GLU A 128 10.77 14.63 -14.49
C GLU A 128 10.76 14.49 -16.01
N LYS A 129 11.83 13.90 -16.58
CA LYS A 129 11.88 13.63 -18.02
C LYS A 129 10.81 12.63 -18.43
N VAL A 130 10.61 11.54 -17.68
CA VAL A 130 9.52 10.57 -17.90
C VAL A 130 8.16 11.27 -17.89
N ALA A 131 7.92 12.17 -16.92
CA ALA A 131 6.69 12.94 -16.85
C ALA A 131 6.48 13.85 -18.07
N ARG A 132 7.53 14.54 -18.55
CA ARG A 132 7.46 15.35 -19.77
C ARG A 132 7.22 14.49 -21.01
N ASP A 133 7.85 13.32 -21.10
CA ASP A 133 7.71 12.39 -22.22
C ASP A 133 6.30 11.78 -22.26
N ALA A 134 5.65 11.58 -21.10
CA ALA A 134 4.23 11.26 -20.97
C ALA A 134 3.29 12.44 -21.33
N GLY A 135 3.87 13.62 -21.63
CA GLY A 135 3.19 14.84 -22.05
C GLY A 135 2.51 15.61 -20.91
N LEU A 136 3.02 15.46 -19.69
CA LEU A 136 2.63 16.29 -18.55
C LEU A 136 3.36 17.63 -18.59
N ASP A 137 2.63 18.68 -18.23
CA ASP A 137 3.13 20.05 -18.24
C ASP A 137 3.63 20.45 -16.85
N LEU A 138 4.92 20.26 -16.60
CA LEU A 138 5.58 20.61 -15.34
C LEU A 138 5.69 22.13 -15.11
N GLU A 139 5.34 22.98 -16.08
CA GLU A 139 5.24 24.42 -15.83
C GLU A 139 3.97 24.79 -15.04
N LEU A 140 2.99 23.88 -14.98
CA LEU A 140 1.80 24.03 -14.15
C LEU A 140 2.12 23.59 -12.71
N PRO A 141 1.99 24.47 -11.70
CA PRO A 141 2.27 24.12 -10.31
C PRO A 141 1.46 22.93 -9.79
N SER A 142 0.20 22.79 -10.23
CA SER A 142 -0.66 21.65 -9.88
C SER A 142 -0.16 20.31 -10.41
N ILE A 143 0.65 20.29 -11.47
CA ILE A 143 1.25 19.07 -12.02
C ILE A 143 2.65 18.86 -11.46
N SER A 144 3.49 19.90 -11.46
CA SER A 144 4.84 19.87 -10.87
C SER A 144 4.82 19.35 -9.44
N GLY A 145 3.98 19.95 -8.58
CA GLY A 145 3.88 19.56 -7.18
C GLY A 145 3.39 18.11 -6.98
N ARG A 146 2.56 17.57 -7.88
CA ARG A 146 2.12 16.17 -7.81
C ARG A 146 3.23 15.20 -8.22
N ILE A 147 4.00 15.55 -9.25
CA ILE A 147 5.14 14.73 -9.70
C ILE A 147 6.22 14.70 -8.62
N HIS A 148 6.58 15.84 -8.04
CA HIS A 148 7.54 15.86 -6.93
C HIS A 148 6.99 15.15 -5.70
N GLY A 149 5.70 15.34 -5.38
CA GLY A 149 5.05 14.61 -4.28
C GLY A 149 5.08 13.09 -4.45
N LEU A 150 4.88 12.57 -5.67
CA LEU A 150 5.02 11.14 -5.95
C LEU A 150 6.46 10.65 -5.73
N PHE A 151 7.44 11.40 -6.23
CA PHE A 151 8.85 11.06 -6.06
C PHE A 151 9.26 11.06 -4.57
N ASP A 152 8.93 12.13 -3.86
CA ASP A 152 9.31 12.32 -2.45
C ASP A 152 8.65 11.27 -1.55
N LEU A 153 7.38 10.93 -1.82
CA LEU A 153 6.69 9.85 -1.12
C LEU A 153 7.39 8.50 -1.32
N GLN A 154 7.81 8.18 -2.54
CA GLN A 154 8.48 6.91 -2.81
C GLN A 154 9.85 6.83 -2.14
N ILE A 155 10.62 7.93 -2.12
CA ILE A 155 11.89 7.98 -1.36
C ILE A 155 11.60 7.75 0.13
N SER A 156 10.62 8.45 0.68
CA SER A 156 10.24 8.30 2.08
C SER A 156 9.81 6.87 2.43
N LEU A 157 9.04 6.21 1.55
CA LEU A 157 8.65 4.81 1.72
C LEU A 157 9.85 3.86 1.64
N ASN A 158 10.76 4.08 0.70
CA ASN A 158 11.96 3.25 0.56
C ASN A 158 12.88 3.40 1.78
N ASP A 159 13.08 4.62 2.29
CA ASP A 159 13.83 4.86 3.52
C ASP A 159 13.18 4.13 4.71
N MET A 160 11.85 4.18 4.82
CA MET A 160 11.10 3.42 5.84
C MET A 160 11.25 1.91 5.67
N GLU A 161 11.23 1.39 4.44
CA GLU A 161 11.44 -0.03 4.16
C GLU A 161 12.86 -0.49 4.50
N MET A 162 13.87 0.35 4.21
CA MET A 162 15.27 0.10 4.54
C MET A 162 15.53 0.07 6.05
N ASP A 163 14.75 0.83 6.83
CA ASP A 163 14.83 0.87 8.30
C ASP A 163 14.04 -0.25 9.00
N VAL A 164 13.19 -1.00 8.29
CA VAL A 164 12.45 -2.12 8.87
C VAL A 164 13.31 -3.39 8.87
N ASP A 165 13.69 -3.87 10.05
CA ASP A 165 14.30 -5.20 10.21
C ASP A 165 13.34 -6.28 9.63
N PRO A 166 13.73 -6.97 8.53
CA PRO A 166 12.85 -7.94 7.86
C PRO A 166 12.46 -9.10 8.81
N ILE A 167 13.31 -9.43 9.78
CA ILE A 167 13.01 -10.46 10.78
C ILE A 167 11.93 -9.96 11.74
N ALA A 168 12.03 -8.70 12.19
CA ALA A 168 11.02 -8.08 13.05
C ALA A 168 9.67 -7.95 12.34
N ALA A 169 9.66 -7.49 11.09
CA ALA A 169 8.44 -7.37 10.27
C ALA A 169 7.75 -8.73 10.03
N ARG A 170 8.52 -9.79 9.73
CA ARG A 170 8.00 -11.15 9.60
C ARG A 170 7.35 -11.64 10.89
N ARG A 171 8.02 -11.43 12.04
CA ARG A 171 7.50 -11.82 13.36
C ARG A 171 6.23 -11.06 13.73
N ASP A 172 6.19 -9.77 13.44
CA ASP A 172 5.03 -8.91 13.69
C ASP A 172 3.80 -9.36 12.87
N ARG A 173 3.99 -9.74 11.60
CA ARG A 173 2.93 -10.36 10.78
C ARG A 173 2.41 -11.67 11.39
N ALA A 174 3.31 -12.52 11.89
CA ALA A 174 2.92 -13.76 12.56
C ALA A 174 2.18 -13.50 13.89
N ILE A 175 2.63 -12.53 14.69
CA ILE A 175 1.99 -12.12 15.95
C ILE A 175 0.57 -11.60 15.70
N ARG A 176 0.36 -10.80 14.65
CA ARG A 176 -0.99 -10.33 14.26
C ARG A 176 -1.99 -11.46 14.06
N LEU A 177 -1.55 -12.60 13.51
CA LEU A 177 -2.41 -13.78 13.35
C LEU A 177 -2.59 -14.55 14.66
N LEU A 178 -1.55 -14.66 15.48
CA LEU A 178 -1.62 -15.30 16.80
C LEU A 178 -2.61 -14.59 17.73
N LEU A 179 -2.56 -13.26 17.77
CA LEU A 179 -3.35 -12.44 18.71
C LEU A 179 -4.65 -11.90 18.10
N ARG A 180 -5.04 -12.39 16.92
CA ARG A 180 -6.27 -11.94 16.27
C ARG A 180 -7.48 -12.27 17.14
N ARG A 181 -8.22 -11.23 17.52
CA ARG A 181 -9.42 -11.31 18.38
C ARG A 181 -9.16 -12.13 19.64
N VAL A 182 -7.96 -12.00 20.22
CA VAL A 182 -7.55 -12.75 21.41
C VAL A 182 -8.37 -12.39 22.65
N GLU A 183 -9.12 -11.29 22.61
CA GLU A 183 -10.05 -10.88 23.67
C GLU A 183 -11.37 -11.67 23.66
N GLU A 184 -11.68 -12.37 22.56
CA GLU A 184 -12.94 -13.12 22.38
C GLU A 184 -12.82 -14.62 22.74
N ILE A 185 -11.62 -15.07 23.10
CA ILE A 185 -11.31 -16.49 23.37
C ILE A 185 -11.18 -16.76 24.86
N ASP A 186 -11.08 -18.03 25.24
CA ASP A 186 -10.94 -18.38 26.65
C ASP A 186 -9.60 -17.92 27.25
N ASN A 187 -9.59 -17.73 28.57
CA ASN A 187 -8.43 -17.21 29.29
C ASN A 187 -7.19 -18.13 29.19
N VAL A 188 -7.40 -19.43 28.97
CA VAL A 188 -6.32 -20.44 28.89
C VAL A 188 -5.60 -20.32 27.55
N ALA A 189 -6.36 -20.22 26.45
CA ALA A 189 -5.88 -19.97 25.10
C ALA A 189 -5.23 -18.59 25.00
N GLN A 190 -5.84 -17.56 25.59
CA GLN A 190 -5.27 -16.21 25.63
C GLN A 190 -3.90 -16.19 26.31
N SER A 191 -3.78 -16.79 27.51
CA SER A 191 -2.49 -16.88 28.22
C SER A 191 -1.43 -17.64 27.42
N THR A 192 -1.85 -18.68 26.69
CA THR A 192 -0.95 -19.48 25.84
C THR A 192 -0.44 -18.66 24.65
N LEU A 193 -1.33 -17.92 23.96
CA LEU A 193 -0.98 -17.11 22.79
C LEU A 193 -0.12 -15.89 23.15
N VAL A 194 -0.40 -15.20 24.25
CA VAL A 194 0.43 -14.08 24.74
C VAL A 194 1.84 -14.56 25.11
N ARG A 195 1.95 -15.76 25.70
CA ARG A 195 3.26 -16.33 25.99
C ARG A 195 4.00 -16.74 24.70
N MET A 196 3.28 -17.17 23.67
CA MET A 196 3.86 -17.48 22.35
C MET A 196 4.33 -16.21 21.62
N GLU A 197 3.60 -15.09 21.71
CA GLU A 197 4.05 -13.78 21.23
C GLU A 197 5.41 -13.40 21.83
N GLN A 198 5.54 -13.48 23.15
CA GLN A 198 6.81 -13.20 23.86
C GLN A 198 7.95 -14.13 23.45
N GLN A 199 7.63 -15.29 22.85
CA GLN A 199 8.59 -16.30 22.41
C GLN A 199 8.46 -16.61 20.91
N ILE A 200 8.10 -15.60 20.10
CA ILE A 200 7.85 -15.78 18.66
C ILE A 200 9.07 -16.36 17.92
N GLU A 201 10.27 -15.99 18.34
CA GLU A 201 11.53 -16.54 17.82
C GLU A 201 11.65 -18.06 18.04
N ALA A 202 11.14 -18.57 19.16
CA ALA A 202 11.15 -20.00 19.42
C ALA A 202 10.17 -20.74 18.51
N LEU A 203 9.00 -20.15 18.24
CA LEU A 203 8.04 -20.69 17.27
C LEU A 203 8.64 -20.71 15.87
N GLU A 204 9.23 -19.59 15.43
CA GLU A 204 9.91 -19.46 14.14
C GLU A 204 10.98 -20.54 13.91
N ARG A 205 11.87 -20.76 14.88
CA ARG A 205 12.87 -21.83 14.80
C ARG A 205 12.26 -23.23 14.69
N ILE A 206 11.11 -23.48 15.36
CA ILE A 206 10.40 -24.76 15.28
C ILE A 206 9.80 -24.93 13.88
N VAL A 207 9.16 -23.89 13.35
CA VAL A 207 8.59 -23.88 11.99
C VAL A 207 9.68 -24.17 10.96
N GLU A 208 10.80 -23.45 11.03
CA GLU A 208 11.96 -23.67 10.18
C GLU A 208 12.46 -25.11 10.26
N THR A 209 12.62 -25.65 11.48
CA THR A 209 13.12 -27.02 11.69
C THR A 209 12.18 -28.08 11.10
N VAL A 210 10.87 -27.90 11.28
CA VAL A 210 9.86 -28.85 10.79
C VAL A 210 9.83 -28.85 9.25
N ILE A 211 9.84 -27.67 8.64
CA ILE A 211 9.72 -27.52 7.19
C ILE A 211 11.00 -27.93 6.47
N ARG A 212 12.16 -27.51 6.97
CA ARG A 212 13.48 -27.86 6.41
C ARG A 212 13.74 -29.37 6.44
N ARG A 213 13.19 -30.08 7.41
CA ARG A 213 13.33 -31.53 7.55
C ARG A 213 12.43 -32.30 6.56
N ASN A 214 11.37 -31.69 6.07
CA ASN A 214 10.34 -32.31 5.23
C ASN A 214 10.29 -31.69 3.82
N ASP A 215 11.46 -31.39 3.26
CA ASP A 215 11.63 -30.90 1.88
C ASP A 215 10.82 -29.63 1.54
N GLY A 216 10.64 -28.72 2.50
CA GLY A 216 9.95 -27.44 2.24
C GLY A 216 8.43 -27.54 2.23
N LYS A 217 7.84 -28.71 2.50
CA LYS A 217 6.37 -28.86 2.52
C LYS A 217 5.78 -28.39 3.83
N PHE A 218 4.61 -27.75 3.78
CA PHE A 218 3.84 -27.36 4.98
C PHE A 218 2.38 -27.83 4.87
N THR A 219 2.19 -29.15 5.00
CA THR A 219 0.87 -29.79 4.88
C THR A 219 0.30 -30.18 6.24
N SER A 220 -0.86 -30.82 6.26
CA SER A 220 -1.49 -31.37 7.47
C SER A 220 -0.57 -32.26 8.31
N LEU A 221 0.39 -32.96 7.68
CA LEU A 221 1.39 -33.77 8.38
C LEU A 221 2.35 -32.88 9.18
N GLU A 222 2.91 -31.85 8.56
CA GLU A 222 3.83 -30.90 9.19
C GLU A 222 3.13 -30.08 10.27
N HIS A 223 1.89 -29.66 10.04
CA HIS A 223 1.05 -29.05 11.07
C HIS A 223 0.99 -29.96 12.31
N SER A 224 0.69 -31.25 12.12
CA SER A 224 0.58 -32.21 13.21
C SER A 224 1.92 -32.51 13.90
N LEU A 225 3.04 -32.42 13.19
CA LEU A 225 4.38 -32.54 13.77
C LEU A 225 4.73 -31.33 14.63
N MET A 226 4.49 -30.12 14.10
CA MET A 226 4.72 -28.86 14.80
C MET A 226 3.93 -28.80 16.11
N ILE A 227 2.62 -29.11 16.08
CA ILE A 227 1.78 -29.14 17.28
C ILE A 227 2.34 -30.11 18.32
N ARG A 228 2.72 -31.34 17.92
CA ARG A 228 3.33 -32.31 18.83
C ARG A 228 4.66 -31.84 19.42
N PHE A 229 5.48 -31.10 18.67
CA PHE A 229 6.72 -30.51 19.18
C PHE A 229 6.45 -29.43 20.23
N LEU A 230 5.45 -28.59 19.99
CA LEU A 230 5.03 -27.56 20.94
C LEU A 230 4.46 -28.16 22.22
N GLU A 231 3.61 -29.19 22.13
CA GLU A 231 3.09 -29.93 23.29
C GLU A 231 4.22 -30.54 24.14
N ARG A 232 5.21 -31.18 23.50
CA ARG A 232 6.38 -31.73 24.21
C ARG A 232 7.20 -30.68 24.96
N ARG A 233 7.13 -29.43 24.51
CA ARG A 233 7.82 -28.29 25.12
C ARG A 233 6.98 -27.59 26.19
N GLY A 234 5.78 -28.11 26.48
CA GLY A 234 4.89 -27.65 27.54
C GLY A 234 3.85 -26.60 27.09
N TRP A 235 3.63 -26.44 25.78
CA TRP A 235 2.60 -25.56 25.25
C TRP A 235 1.28 -26.29 25.07
N ASP A 236 0.15 -25.63 25.38
CA ASP A 236 -1.18 -26.15 25.05
C ASP A 236 -1.56 -25.85 23.59
N ALA A 237 -0.73 -26.34 22.66
CA ALA A 237 -0.83 -26.02 21.23
C ALA A 237 -2.00 -26.71 20.54
N ASN A 238 -2.55 -27.78 21.12
CA ASN A 238 -3.66 -28.54 20.54
C ASN A 238 -5.03 -28.06 21.04
N HIS A 239 -5.07 -27.02 21.87
CA HIS A 239 -6.31 -26.34 22.24
C HIS A 239 -7.07 -25.87 20.98
N PRO A 240 -8.40 -26.08 20.89
CA PRO A 240 -9.18 -25.81 19.67
C PRO A 240 -9.10 -24.36 19.19
N GLU A 241 -8.91 -23.41 20.10
CA GLU A 241 -8.80 -21.98 19.77
C GLU A 241 -7.36 -21.54 19.48
N VAL A 242 -6.36 -22.30 19.95
CA VAL A 242 -4.93 -21.99 19.78
C VAL A 242 -4.37 -22.61 18.51
N ARG A 243 -4.72 -23.88 18.25
CA ARG A 243 -4.20 -24.67 17.13
C ARG A 243 -4.35 -24.00 15.77
N PRO A 244 -5.53 -23.46 15.38
CA PRO A 244 -5.69 -22.81 14.08
C PRO A 244 -4.82 -21.56 13.94
N ARG A 245 -4.65 -20.80 15.03
CA ARG A 245 -3.84 -19.57 15.07
C ARG A 245 -2.35 -19.85 14.95
N ILE A 246 -1.86 -20.87 15.63
CA ILE A 246 -0.47 -21.32 15.48
C ILE A 246 -0.21 -21.76 14.04
N ILE A 247 -1.11 -22.54 13.44
CA ILE A 247 -0.95 -23.03 12.07
C ILE A 247 -0.92 -21.88 11.06
N ALA A 248 -1.82 -20.90 11.20
CA ALA A 248 -1.84 -19.72 10.33
C ALA A 248 -0.59 -18.83 10.51
N ALA A 249 -0.17 -18.57 11.76
CA ALA A 249 1.05 -17.82 12.05
C ALA A 249 2.30 -18.52 11.52
N ALA A 250 2.38 -19.85 11.67
CA ALA A 250 3.45 -20.66 11.11
C ALA A 250 3.46 -20.66 9.57
N GLY A 251 2.28 -20.59 8.94
CA GLY A 251 2.13 -20.40 7.51
C GLY A 251 2.77 -19.09 7.02
N VAL A 252 2.47 -17.97 7.69
CA VAL A 252 3.11 -16.67 7.41
C VAL A 252 4.63 -16.76 7.58
N LEU A 253 5.11 -17.34 8.69
CA LEU A 253 6.54 -17.51 8.89
C LEU A 253 7.19 -18.35 7.78
N ALA A 254 6.53 -19.40 7.31
CA ALA A 254 7.02 -20.28 6.26
C ALA A 254 7.10 -19.60 4.88
N VAL A 255 6.08 -18.82 4.52
CA VAL A 255 6.06 -18.01 3.27
C VAL A 255 7.19 -16.98 3.29
N GLU A 256 7.29 -16.23 4.39
CA GLU A 256 8.27 -15.15 4.57
C GLU A 256 9.71 -15.64 4.72
N MET A 257 9.91 -16.92 5.05
CA MET A 257 11.21 -17.59 4.99
C MET A 257 11.51 -18.18 3.60
N GLY A 258 10.56 -18.13 2.66
CA GLY A 258 10.70 -18.64 1.30
C GLY A 258 10.60 -20.16 1.18
N TYR A 259 10.00 -20.84 2.17
CA TYR A 259 9.86 -22.30 2.12
C TYR A 259 8.61 -22.77 1.38
N ILE A 260 7.51 -21.98 1.43
CA ILE A 260 6.24 -22.26 0.74
C ILE A 260 5.75 -21.02 0.02
N SER A 261 4.86 -21.19 -0.96
CA SER A 261 4.21 -20.09 -1.67
C SER A 261 3.01 -19.53 -0.90
N GLU A 262 2.60 -18.29 -1.20
CA GLU A 262 1.39 -17.67 -0.60
C GLU A 262 0.12 -18.49 -0.87
N ALA A 263 0.04 -19.17 -2.01
CA ALA A 263 -1.09 -20.03 -2.38
C ALA A 263 -1.24 -21.26 -1.47
N GLU A 264 -0.16 -21.69 -0.83
CA GLU A 264 -0.12 -22.84 0.08
C GLU A 264 -0.32 -22.44 1.55
N MET A 265 -0.51 -21.14 1.83
CA MET A 265 -0.63 -20.62 3.19
C MET A 265 -1.90 -21.13 3.87
N PRO A 266 -1.79 -21.76 5.05
CA PRO A 266 -2.96 -22.11 5.86
C PRO A 266 -3.65 -20.84 6.39
N THR A 267 -4.94 -20.72 6.10
CA THR A 267 -5.75 -19.59 6.57
C THR A 267 -6.47 -19.92 7.89
N LEU A 268 -6.69 -18.90 8.72
CA LEU A 268 -7.56 -18.99 9.89
C LEU A 268 -9.00 -19.33 9.49
N PRO A 269 -9.74 -20.15 10.26
CA PRO A 269 -11.18 -20.29 10.07
C PRO A 269 -11.87 -18.92 10.11
N GLY A 270 -12.63 -18.58 9.06
CA GLY A 270 -13.25 -17.25 8.89
C GLY A 270 -12.39 -16.22 8.12
N GLN A 271 -11.24 -16.62 7.54
CA GLN A 271 -10.50 -15.80 6.56
C GLN A 271 -11.04 -15.90 5.14
N ILE A 272 -12.16 -16.58 4.90
CA ILE A 272 -12.84 -16.46 3.62
C ILE A 272 -13.49 -15.07 3.57
N ALA A 273 -12.69 -14.05 3.25
CA ALA A 273 -13.20 -13.00 2.37
C ALA A 273 -13.52 -13.76 1.08
N LEU A 274 -14.80 -14.05 0.90
CA LEU A 274 -15.31 -14.73 -0.28
C LEU A 274 -15.02 -13.84 -1.48
N ASP A 275 -13.89 -14.07 -2.11
CA ASP A 275 -13.68 -13.72 -3.51
C ASP A 275 -14.71 -14.54 -4.29
N PRO A 276 -15.70 -13.92 -4.97
CA PRO A 276 -16.82 -14.64 -5.59
C PRO A 276 -16.37 -15.78 -6.52
N GLU A 277 -15.19 -15.67 -7.13
CA GLU A 277 -14.60 -16.73 -7.97
C GLU A 277 -14.10 -17.94 -7.15
N ARG A 278 -13.60 -17.74 -5.92
CA ARG A 278 -13.06 -18.81 -5.06
C ARG A 278 -14.13 -19.55 -4.25
N VAL A 279 -15.36 -19.03 -4.21
CA VAL A 279 -16.50 -19.69 -3.52
C VAL A 279 -16.89 -20.97 -4.24
N SER A 280 -16.83 -20.97 -5.58
CA SER A 280 -17.18 -22.13 -6.41
C SER A 280 -16.27 -23.32 -6.11
N ASP A 281 -14.95 -23.09 -6.08
CA ASP A 281 -13.95 -24.14 -5.84
C ASP A 281 -14.10 -24.79 -4.45
N VAL A 282 -14.48 -23.99 -3.45
CA VAL A 282 -14.73 -24.47 -2.08
C VAL A 282 -16.01 -25.27 -2.00
N VAL A 283 -17.08 -24.85 -2.69
CA VAL A 283 -18.35 -25.60 -2.77
C VAL A 283 -18.13 -26.92 -3.52
N GLU A 284 -17.34 -26.92 -4.58
CA GLU A 284 -16.99 -28.11 -5.36
C GLU A 284 -16.17 -29.11 -4.51
N THR A 285 -15.14 -28.63 -3.79
CA THR A 285 -14.39 -29.51 -2.87
C THR A 285 -15.22 -29.99 -1.66
N LEU A 286 -16.14 -29.19 -1.13
CA LEU A 286 -17.08 -29.64 -0.10
C LEU A 286 -18.03 -30.71 -0.63
N ASN A 287 -18.47 -30.58 -1.87
CA ASN A 287 -19.32 -31.55 -2.55
C ASN A 287 -18.59 -32.86 -2.85
N ASP A 288 -17.33 -32.80 -3.29
CA ASP A 288 -16.47 -33.97 -3.44
C ASP A 288 -16.26 -34.71 -2.10
N VAL A 289 -16.06 -33.95 -1.02
CA VAL A 289 -15.96 -34.53 0.32
C VAL A 289 -17.30 -35.15 0.74
N LEU A 290 -18.43 -34.49 0.52
CA LEU A 290 -19.76 -35.01 0.85
C LEU A 290 -20.10 -36.29 0.05
N GLU A 291 -19.73 -36.35 -1.23
CA GLU A 291 -19.86 -37.55 -2.06
C GLU A 291 -18.97 -38.68 -1.57
N SER A 292 -17.74 -38.38 -1.14
CA SER A 292 -16.85 -39.38 -0.53
C SER A 292 -17.41 -39.99 0.75
N PHE A 293 -18.31 -39.28 1.44
CA PHE A 293 -19.08 -39.75 2.60
C PHE A 293 -20.48 -40.30 2.25
N GLY A 294 -20.82 -40.42 0.96
CA GLY A 294 -22.11 -40.95 0.47
C GLY A 294 -23.30 -40.04 0.76
N LYS A 295 -23.07 -38.75 1.00
CA LYS A 295 -24.12 -37.74 1.21
C LYS A 295 -24.36 -36.98 -0.09
N ARG A 296 -25.60 -36.47 -0.25
CA ARG A 296 -25.92 -35.63 -1.40
C ARG A 296 -25.14 -34.31 -1.32
N PRO A 297 -24.59 -33.81 -2.43
CA PRO A 297 -23.91 -32.52 -2.47
C PRO A 297 -24.84 -31.39 -2.03
N ALA A 298 -24.26 -30.34 -1.44
CA ALA A 298 -24.94 -29.07 -1.23
C ALA A 298 -25.21 -28.41 -2.59
N ARG A 299 -26.36 -27.72 -2.70
CA ARG A 299 -26.83 -27.04 -3.91
C ARG A 299 -25.78 -26.06 -4.44
N THR A 300 -25.68 -25.93 -5.75
CA THR A 300 -24.72 -25.02 -6.42
C THR A 300 -25.13 -23.56 -6.24
N ILE A 301 -24.20 -22.63 -6.50
CA ILE A 301 -24.44 -21.18 -6.40
C ILE A 301 -25.52 -20.74 -7.41
N GLU A 302 -25.52 -21.32 -8.62
CA GLU A 302 -26.57 -21.08 -9.63
C GLU A 302 -27.96 -21.48 -9.14
N GLU A 303 -28.10 -22.61 -8.42
CA GLU A 303 -29.39 -23.04 -7.84
C GLU A 303 -29.87 -22.13 -6.69
N LEU A 304 -28.96 -21.38 -6.05
CA LEU A 304 -29.30 -20.42 -4.99
C LEU A 304 -29.72 -19.06 -5.59
N ASP A 305 -29.03 -18.59 -6.62
CA ASP A 305 -29.37 -17.36 -7.35
C ASP A 305 -30.72 -17.49 -8.10
N GLU A 306 -31.02 -18.66 -8.67
CA GLU A 306 -32.32 -18.93 -9.31
C GLU A 306 -33.48 -18.81 -8.31
N MET A 307 -33.32 -19.28 -7.07
CA MET A 307 -34.35 -19.16 -6.04
C MET A 307 -34.59 -17.71 -5.58
N GLU A 308 -33.53 -16.91 -5.44
CA GLU A 308 -33.67 -15.50 -5.05
C GLU A 308 -34.40 -14.71 -6.15
N SER A 309 -34.19 -15.08 -7.42
CA SER A 309 -34.92 -14.50 -8.55
C SER A 309 -36.41 -14.92 -8.61
N GLU A 310 -36.73 -16.19 -8.32
CA GLU A 310 -38.12 -16.67 -8.27
C GLU A 310 -38.92 -16.04 -7.12
N GLU A 311 -38.32 -15.84 -5.95
CA GLU A 311 -38.98 -15.16 -4.81
C GLU A 311 -39.25 -13.67 -5.12
N ILE A 312 -38.37 -13.01 -5.87
CA ILE A 312 -38.57 -11.62 -6.32
C ILE A 312 -39.72 -11.54 -7.34
N ASP A 313 -39.79 -12.48 -8.28
CA ASP A 313 -40.86 -12.53 -9.30
C ASP A 313 -42.23 -12.85 -8.68
N GLU A 314 -42.29 -13.74 -7.69
CA GLU A 314 -43.52 -14.02 -6.92
C GLU A 314 -43.99 -12.79 -6.14
N ALA A 315 -43.06 -12.06 -5.51
CA ALA A 315 -43.37 -10.83 -4.80
C ALA A 315 -43.87 -9.73 -5.74
N GLU A 316 -43.31 -9.61 -6.95
CA GLU A 316 -43.75 -8.64 -7.94
C GLU A 316 -45.14 -9.00 -8.53
N SER A 317 -45.40 -10.29 -8.75
CA SER A 317 -46.71 -10.81 -9.16
C SER A 317 -47.78 -10.57 -8.09
N ALA A 318 -47.48 -10.84 -6.82
CA ALA A 318 -48.36 -10.55 -5.70
C ALA A 318 -48.65 -9.04 -5.58
N ARG A 319 -47.66 -8.19 -5.84
CA ARG A 319 -47.85 -6.74 -5.85
C ARG A 319 -48.78 -6.27 -6.97
N ARG A 320 -48.61 -6.78 -8.20
CA ARG A 320 -49.48 -6.46 -9.35
C ARG A 320 -50.94 -6.89 -9.12
N THR A 321 -51.14 -8.03 -8.47
CA THR A 321 -52.49 -8.51 -8.12
C THR A 321 -53.16 -7.66 -7.04
N LEU A 322 -52.40 -7.19 -6.04
CA LEU A 322 -52.88 -6.24 -5.04
C LEU A 322 -53.24 -4.88 -5.66
N ASP A 323 -52.38 -4.32 -6.51
CA ASP A 323 -52.65 -3.05 -7.20
C ASP A 323 -53.92 -3.15 -8.08
N SER A 324 -54.13 -4.29 -8.74
CA SER A 324 -55.35 -4.54 -9.52
C SER A 324 -56.60 -4.66 -8.64
N ALA A 325 -56.47 -5.22 -7.44
CA ALA A 325 -57.57 -5.31 -6.48
C ALA A 325 -57.94 -3.93 -5.94
N ASP A 326 -56.95 -3.11 -5.61
CA ASP A 326 -57.14 -1.73 -5.16
C ASP A 326 -57.83 -0.88 -6.24
N ALA A 327 -57.44 -1.02 -7.51
CA ALA A 327 -58.10 -0.34 -8.63
C ALA A 327 -59.58 -0.73 -8.78
N ILE A 328 -59.95 -1.97 -8.47
CA ILE A 328 -61.35 -2.43 -8.48
C ILE A 328 -62.10 -1.86 -7.27
N LEU A 329 -61.48 -1.82 -6.09
CA LEU A 329 -62.08 -1.24 -4.89
C LEU A 329 -62.33 0.26 -5.05
N ASP A 330 -61.40 1.01 -5.64
CA ASP A 330 -61.59 2.43 -5.93
C ASP A 330 -62.73 2.65 -6.93
N ARG A 331 -62.87 1.79 -7.94
CA ARG A 331 -63.96 1.85 -8.91
C ARG A 331 -65.32 1.54 -8.28
N LEU A 332 -65.38 0.58 -7.36
CA LEU A 332 -66.59 0.27 -6.59
C LEU A 332 -66.95 1.40 -5.64
N ARG A 333 -65.95 2.06 -5.05
CA ARG A 333 -66.16 3.22 -4.17
C ARG A 333 -66.73 4.41 -4.94
N GLN A 334 -66.22 4.70 -6.15
CA GLN A 334 -66.77 5.72 -7.03
C GLN A 334 -68.22 5.42 -7.45
N LEU A 335 -68.54 4.16 -7.77
CA LEU A 335 -69.91 3.76 -8.09
C LEU A 335 -70.86 3.83 -6.88
N GLY A 336 -70.34 3.65 -5.67
CA GLY A 336 -71.10 3.84 -4.42
C GLY A 336 -71.37 5.32 -4.10
N GLU A 337 -70.51 6.24 -4.53
CA GLU A 337 -70.69 7.69 -4.36
C GLU A 337 -71.64 8.30 -5.41
N GLU A 338 -71.76 7.72 -6.61
CA GLU A 338 -72.75 8.14 -7.62
C GLU A 338 -74.19 7.66 -7.36
N ALA A 339 -74.37 6.72 -6.41
CA ALA A 339 -75.67 6.15 -6.04
C ALA A 339 -76.36 6.87 -4.85
N ASN A 340 -75.84 8.02 -4.41
CA ASN A 340 -76.37 8.81 -3.31
C ASN A 340 -76.66 10.27 -3.69
#